data_AF-A0A661X687-F1
#
_entry.id   AF-A0A661X687-F1
#
_cell.length_a   1.000
_cell.length_b   1.000
_cell.length_c   1.000
_cell.angle_alpha   90.00
_cell.angle_beta   90.00
_cell.angle_gamma   90.00
#
_symmetry.space_group_name_H-M   'P 1'
#
loop_
_entity.id
_entity.type
_entity.pdbx_description
1 polymer ?
#
loop_
_entity_poly.entity_id
_entity_poly.type
_entity_poly.pdbx_seq_one_letter_code
_entity_poly.pdbx_strand_id
1 'polypeptide(L)' 'MITIKCAKCGKKLFRYIKVGEGRVLRLYKSRIVKDFSKRDGDIVKCECGNIIGKDEGRWIKLRQSSFTYTGKVIK' A
#
# COMPACT_ATOMS: atom_id res chain seq x y z
N MET A 1 -2.12 -9.18 9.73
CA MET A 1 -2.64 -8.39 8.59
C MET A 1 -2.48 -6.91 8.90
N ILE A 2 -2.02 -6.10 7.94
CA ILE A 2 -1.86 -4.65 8.09
C ILE A 2 -2.84 -3.90 7.19
N THR A 3 -3.22 -2.71 7.63
CA THR A 3 -3.97 -1.74 6.83
C THR A 3 -3.04 -0.60 6.47
N ILE A 4 -2.83 -0.41 5.17
CA ILE A 4 -2.08 0.71 4.61
C ILE A 4 -3.05 1.86 4.41
N LYS A 5 -2.67 3.04 4.92
CA LYS A 5 -3.43 4.28 4.87
C LYS A 5 -2.61 5.35 4.18
N CYS A 6 -3.28 6.32 3.59
CA CYS A 6 -2.62 7.49 3.02
C CYS A 6 -2.06 8.35 4.15
N ALA A 7 -0.78 8.76 4.06
CA ALA A 7 -0.18 9.63 5.07
C ALA A 7 -0.81 11.05 5.08
N LYS A 8 -1.35 11.48 3.93
CA LYS A 8 -1.92 12.82 3.74
C LYS A 8 -3.36 12.96 4.26
N CYS A 9 -4.23 11.98 4.00
CA CYS A 9 -5.66 12.06 4.34
C CYS A 9 -6.13 10.96 5.29
N GLY A 10 -5.28 10.01 5.67
CA GLY A 10 -5.64 8.91 6.58
C GLY A 10 -6.59 7.85 5.99
N LYS A 11 -7.11 8.04 4.77
CA LYS A 11 -7.98 7.05 4.10
C LYS A 11 -7.26 5.71 3.94
N LYS A 12 -8.02 4.62 4.05
CA LYS A 12 -7.53 3.27 3.82
C LYS A 12 -7.26 3.09 2.33
N LEU A 13 -6.07 2.59 2.00
CA LEU A 13 -5.64 2.32 0.62
C LEU A 13 -5.63 0.83 0.35
N PHE A 14 -5.00 0.05 1.23
CA PHE A 14 -4.88 -1.39 1.03
C PHE A 14 -5.05 -2.14 2.33
N ARG A 15 -5.65 -3.33 2.26
CA ARG A 15 -5.46 -4.37 3.26
C ARG A 15 -4.42 -5.34 2.73
N TYR A 16 -3.35 -5.53 3.48
CA TYR A 16 -2.20 -6.32 3.06
C TYR A 16 -1.79 -7.35 4.10
N ILE A 17 -1.46 -8.55 3.63
CA ILE A 17 -0.92 -9.63 4.46
C ILE A 17 0.59 -9.43 4.57
N LYS A 18 1.01 -8.74 5.64
CA LYS A 18 2.43 -8.63 6.01
C LYS A 18 2.86 -9.91 6.75
N VAL A 19 3.82 -10.60 6.16
CA VAL A 19 4.51 -11.78 6.70
C VAL A 19 5.94 -11.34 7.05
N GLY A 20 6.35 -11.53 8.30
CA GLY A 20 7.67 -11.14 8.80
C GLY A 20 7.81 -9.65 9.18
N GLU A 21 8.88 -9.34 9.92
CA GLU A 21 9.05 -8.06 10.63
C GLU A 21 9.65 -6.93 9.78
N GLY A 22 10.12 -7.23 8.55
CA GLY A 22 10.77 -6.26 7.65
C GLY A 22 9.90 -5.06 7.22
N ARG A 23 10.53 -4.04 6.63
CA ARG A 23 9.82 -2.85 6.13
C ARG A 23 8.97 -3.17 4.90
N VAL A 24 7.82 -2.51 4.77
CA VAL A 24 6.93 -2.65 3.60
C VAL A 24 7.46 -1.75 2.48
N LEU A 25 8.36 -2.28 1.65
CA LEU A 25 8.91 -1.57 0.48
C LEU A 25 8.13 -1.88 -0.80
N ARG A 26 7.70 -3.13 -0.93
CA ARG A 26 7.02 -3.66 -2.11
C ARG A 26 5.74 -4.33 -1.66
N LEU A 27 4.64 -3.98 -2.31
CA LEU A 27 3.33 -4.60 -2.09
C LEU A 27 3.09 -5.65 -3.17
N TYR A 28 3.25 -6.93 -2.83
CA TYR A 28 2.97 -8.00 -3.77
C TYR A 28 1.45 -8.13 -3.99
N LYS A 29 1.01 -8.12 -5.24
CA LYS A 29 -0.43 -8.18 -5.59
C LYS A 29 -1.11 -9.42 -5.01
N SER A 30 -0.40 -10.54 -4.96
CA SER A 30 -0.88 -11.80 -4.36
C SER A 30 -1.20 -11.73 -2.86
N ARG A 31 -0.69 -10.72 -2.15
CA ARG A 31 -0.91 -10.52 -0.70
C ARG A 31 -1.84 -9.34 -0.40
N ILE A 32 -2.36 -8.67 -1.43
CA ILE A 32 -3.36 -7.61 -1.29
C ILE A 32 -4.73 -8.28 -1.14
N VAL A 33 -5.37 -8.04 0.01
CA VAL A 33 -6.69 -8.58 0.31
C VAL A 33 -7.79 -7.66 -0.20
N LYS A 34 -7.58 -6.34 -0.07
CA LYS A 34 -8.49 -5.32 -0.59
C LYS A 34 -7.69 -4.14 -1.10
N ASP A 35 -8.10 -3.62 -2.26
CA ASP A 35 -7.58 -2.42 -2.91
C ASP A 35 -8.68 -1.35 -2.90
N PHE A 36 -8.35 -0.20 -2.33
CA PHE A 36 -9.17 1.03 -2.30
C PHE A 36 -8.41 2.20 -2.93
N SER A 37 -7.32 1.91 -3.63
CA SER A 37 -6.47 2.90 -4.27
C SER A 37 -6.99 3.26 -5.66
N LYS A 38 -6.62 4.44 -6.15
CA LYS A 38 -6.90 4.85 -7.52
C LYS A 38 -5.66 4.58 -8.36
N ARG A 39 -5.82 3.87 -9.46
CA ARG A 39 -4.73 3.60 -10.42
C ARG A 39 -4.88 4.48 -11.63
N ASP A 40 -3.77 4.99 -12.12
CA ASP A 40 -3.67 5.90 -13.25
C ASP A 40 -2.53 5.41 -14.13
N GLY A 41 -2.83 4.46 -15.01
CA GLY A 41 -1.83 3.61 -15.64
C GLY A 41 -1.00 2.88 -14.57
N ASP A 42 0.31 3.11 -14.58
CA ASP A 42 1.25 2.53 -13.62
C ASP A 42 1.29 3.28 -12.28
N ILE A 43 0.66 4.46 -12.16
CA ILE A 43 0.76 5.26 -10.93
C ILE A 43 -0.37 4.87 -9.98
N VAL A 44 0.02 4.52 -8.76
CA VAL A 44 -0.91 4.25 -7.65
C VAL A 44 -1.05 5.51 -6.82
N LYS A 45 -2.25 6.08 -6.82
CA LYS A 45 -2.60 7.31 -6.11
C LYS A 45 -3.77 7.09 -5.14
N CYS A 46 -3.84 7.94 -4.13
CA CYS A 46 -5.02 8.05 -3.29
C CYS A 46 -6.08 8.93 -3.98
N GLU A 47 -7.35 8.79 -3.62
CA GLU A 47 -8.41 9.73 -4.03
C GLU A 47 -8.07 11.19 -3.75
N CYS A 48 -7.29 11.49 -2.70
CA CYS A 48 -6.88 12.85 -2.37
C CYS A 48 -5.77 13.41 -3.29
N GLY A 49 -5.35 12.67 -4.32
CA GLY A 49 -4.28 13.07 -5.24
C GLY A 49 -2.86 12.74 -4.75
N ASN A 50 -2.71 12.12 -3.57
CA ASN A 50 -1.39 11.72 -3.08
C ASN A 50 -0.84 10.50 -3.84
N ILE A 51 0.38 10.59 -4.36
CA ILE A 51 1.06 9.49 -5.07
C ILE A 51 1.65 8.53 -4.05
N ILE A 52 1.12 7.31 -4.02
CA ILE A 52 1.48 6.26 -3.06
C ILE A 52 2.64 5.40 -3.58
N GLY A 53 2.66 5.16 -4.88
CA GLY A 53 3.68 4.32 -5.50
C GLY A 53 3.47 4.14 -6.99
N LYS A 54 4.26 3.23 -7.56
CA LYS A 54 4.17 2.80 -8.95
C LYS A 54 3.97 1.29 -9.01
N ASP A 55 3.03 0.85 -9.84
CA ASP A 55 2.82 -0.54 -10.18
C ASP A 55 3.91 -1.00 -11.14
N GLU A 56 4.63 -2.07 -10.80
CA GLU A 56 5.63 -2.70 -11.67
C GLU A 56 5.16 -4.09 -12.12
N GLY A 57 3.85 -4.26 -12.30
CA GLY A 57 3.25 -5.52 -12.73
C GLY A 57 3.12 -6.54 -11.59
N ARG A 58 4.24 -7.03 -11.03
CA ARG A 58 4.21 -8.10 -10.00
C ARG A 58 4.02 -7.56 -8.58
N TRP A 59 4.52 -6.36 -8.33
CA TRP A 59 4.38 -5.65 -7.06
C TRP A 59 4.17 -4.16 -7.31
N ILE A 60 3.64 -3.49 -6.31
CA ILE A 60 3.58 -2.03 -6.25
C ILE A 60 4.78 -1.56 -5.45
N LYS A 61 5.65 -0.76 -6.08
CA LYS A 61 6.76 -0.07 -5.42
C LYS A 61 6.20 1.11 -4.66
N LEU A 62 6.20 1.04 -3.34
CA LEU A 62 5.62 2.07 -2.48
C LEU A 62 6.65 3.15 -2.12
N ARG A 63 6.18 4.38 -1.96
CA ARG A 63 6.98 5.51 -1.47
C ARG A 63 6.76 5.66 0.03
N GLN A 64 7.78 5.39 0.85
CA GLN A 64 7.66 5.32 2.32
C GLN A 64 7.04 6.56 2.97
N SER A 65 7.30 7.76 2.44
CA SER A 65 6.75 9.01 2.98
C SER A 65 5.28 9.26 2.61
N SER A 66 4.73 8.52 1.64
CA SER A 66 3.37 8.76 1.13
C SER A 66 2.29 7.94 1.84
N PHE A 67 2.67 6.91 2.61
CA PHE A 67 1.72 6.03 3.29
C PHE A 67 2.14 5.76 4.73
N THR A 68 1.15 5.43 5.56
CA THR A 68 1.33 4.88 6.89
C THR A 68 0.67 3.51 6.94
N TYR A 69 1.10 2.64 7.86
CA TYR A 69 0.42 1.35 8.04
C TYR A 69 0.26 1.03 9.50
N THR A 70 -0.83 0.35 9.80
CA THR A 70 -1.21 -0.06 11.16
C THR A 70 -1.70 -1.50 11.13
N GLY A 71 -1.33 -2.30 12.12
CA GLY A 71 -1.81 -3.67 12.27
C GLY A 71 -0.73 -4.64 12.76
N LYS A 72 -1.15 -5.88 13.03
CA LYS A 72 -0.25 -6.95 13.47
C LYS A 72 0.40 -7.64 12.27
N VAL A 73 1.71 -7.82 12.34
CA VAL A 73 2.44 -8.74 11.46
C VAL A 73 1.98 -10.16 11.77
N ILE A 74 1.71 -10.97 10.75
CA ILE A 74 1.46 -12.40 10.97
C ILE A 74 2.85 -13.03 11.11
N LYS A 75 3.12 -13.58 12.30
CA LYS A 75 4.31 -14.39 12.59
C LYS A 75 4.15 -15.76 11.95
#